data_AF-A0A518GPM5-F1
#
_entry.id   AF-A0A518GPM5-F1
#
_cell.length_a   1.000
_cell.length_b   1.000
_cell.length_c   1.000
_cell.angle_alpha   90.00
_cell.angle_beta   90.00
_cell.angle_gamma   90.00
#
_symmetry.space_group_name_H-M   'P 1'
#
loop_
_entity.id
_entity.type
_entity.pdbx_description
1 polymer ?
#
loop_
_entity_poly.entity_id
_entity_poly.type
_entity_poly.pdbx_seq_one_letter_code
_entity_poly.pdbx_strand_id
1 'polypeptide(L)'
;MQACVSFSWAHVAPEASPLQKILKVAALFATGPEGARKLVESRCERGAQIARDLGFSESTALAIRCLDEHWNGQGQPDRPKGEEIPLLARILGIAQTIEVFDQLGGVRKVHEIVSE
;
A
#
# COMPACT_ATOMS: atom_id res chain seq x y z
N MET A 1 16.37 5.88 -0.95
CA MET A 1 15.99 6.96 -1.89
C MET A 1 16.22 6.58 -3.36
N GLN A 2 17.44 6.15 -3.77
CA GLN A 2 17.70 5.71 -5.16
C GLN A 2 16.81 4.56 -5.64
N ALA A 3 16.62 3.51 -4.83
CA ALA A 3 15.77 2.36 -5.17
C ALA A 3 14.29 2.75 -5.37
N CYS A 4 13.80 3.73 -4.60
CA CYS A 4 12.42 4.22 -4.71
C CYS A 4 12.22 5.03 -6.00
N VAL A 5 13.23 5.80 -6.42
CA VAL A 5 13.22 6.57 -7.67
C VAL A 5 13.29 5.63 -8.89
N SER A 6 14.18 4.63 -8.89
CA SER A 6 14.26 3.66 -9.99
C SER A 6 12.99 2.80 -10.10
N PHE A 7 12.43 2.37 -8.97
CA PHE A 7 11.17 1.62 -8.95
C PHE A 7 10.00 2.44 -9.48
N SER A 8 9.86 3.69 -9.02
CA SER A 8 8.81 4.60 -9.49
C SER A 8 8.93 4.88 -10.99
N TRP A 9 10.15 5.05 -11.52
CA TRP A 9 10.36 5.27 -12.95
C TRP A 9 9.95 4.06 -13.80
N ALA A 10 10.22 2.85 -13.31
CA ALA A 10 9.86 1.61 -13.99
C ALA A 10 8.35 1.31 -13.97
N HIS A 11 7.63 1.75 -12.93
CA HIS A 11 6.24 1.33 -12.69
C HIS A 11 5.19 2.45 -12.82
N VAL A 12 5.57 3.72 -12.84
CA VAL A 12 4.62 4.83 -13.03
C VAL A 12 4.33 5.05 -14.51
N ALA A 13 3.07 4.81 -14.89
CA ALA A 13 2.53 5.05 -16.23
C ALA A 13 3.44 4.47 -17.33
N PRO A 14 3.68 3.14 -17.36
CA PRO A 14 4.71 2.52 -18.19
C PRO A 14 4.63 2.92 -19.67
N GLU A 15 3.40 3.06 -20.19
CA GLU A 15 3.07 3.42 -21.57
C GLU A 15 3.01 4.94 -21.87
N ALA A 16 3.27 5.81 -20.90
CA ALA A 16 3.19 7.26 -21.09
C ALA A 16 4.48 7.86 -21.66
N SER A 17 4.33 8.93 -22.45
CA SER A 17 5.49 9.69 -22.94
C SER A 17 6.31 10.29 -21.79
N PRO A 18 7.63 10.53 -21.97
CA PRO A 18 8.49 11.08 -20.92
C PRO A 18 7.96 12.38 -20.30
N LEU A 19 7.37 13.27 -21.10
CA LEU A 19 6.76 14.52 -20.61
C LEU A 19 5.54 14.27 -19.73
N GLN A 20 4.69 13.30 -20.09
CA GLN A 20 3.53 12.91 -19.27
C GLN A 20 3.97 12.25 -17.97
N LYS A 21 5.03 11.44 -17.99
CA LYS A 21 5.63 10.88 -16.76
C LYS A 21 6.14 11.99 -15.85
N ILE A 22 6.90 12.95 -16.38
CA ILE A 22 7.40 14.11 -15.61
C ILE A 22 6.25 14.92 -15.01
N LEU A 23 5.22 15.26 -15.80
CA LEU A 23 4.07 16.01 -15.31
C LEU A 23 3.28 15.25 -14.22
N LYS A 24 3.08 13.94 -14.38
CA LYS A 24 2.39 13.11 -13.37
C LYS A 24 3.20 13.00 -12.08
N VAL A 25 4.50 12.80 -12.18
CA VAL A 25 5.40 12.76 -11.02
C VAL A 25 5.40 14.11 -10.32
N ALA A 26 5.49 15.22 -11.06
CA ALA A 26 5.42 16.58 -10.50
C ALA A 26 4.07 16.85 -9.81
N ALA A 27 2.95 16.40 -10.40
CA ALA A 27 1.62 16.51 -9.79
C ALA A 27 1.51 15.71 -8.49
N LEU A 28 2.05 14.48 -8.45
CA LEU A 28 2.13 13.67 -7.23
C LEU A 28 2.90 14.39 -6.13
N PHE A 29 4.07 14.96 -6.45
CA PHE A 29 4.84 15.76 -5.50
C PHE A 29 4.10 17.03 -5.03
N ALA A 30 3.38 17.70 -5.94
CA ALA A 30 2.62 18.90 -5.62
C ALA A 30 1.43 18.63 -4.67
N THR A 31 0.85 17.42 -4.70
CA THR A 31 -0.21 17.04 -3.75
C THR A 31 0.29 16.77 -2.33
N GLY A 32 1.60 16.58 -2.15
CA GLY A 32 2.24 16.43 -0.85
C GLY A 32 1.77 15.22 -0.03
N PRO A 33 2.11 15.18 1.27
CA PRO A 33 1.72 14.09 2.17
C PRO A 33 0.20 13.91 2.30
N GLU A 34 -0.56 14.99 2.17
CA GLU A 34 -2.02 14.94 2.25
C GLU A 34 -2.65 14.29 1.01
N GLY A 35 -2.07 14.51 -0.17
CA GLY A 35 -2.46 13.81 -1.40
C GLY A 35 -2.21 12.32 -1.31
N ALA A 36 -1.01 11.92 -0.86
CA ALA A 36 -0.68 10.51 -0.63
C ALA A 36 -1.65 9.85 0.35
N ARG A 37 -1.99 10.55 1.45
CA ARG A 37 -2.99 10.09 2.43
C ARG A 37 -4.36 9.86 1.79
N LYS A 38 -4.86 10.83 1.02
CA LYS A 38 -6.16 10.71 0.33
C LYS A 38 -6.19 9.58 -0.70
N LEU A 39 -5.07 9.30 -1.36
CA LEU A 39 -4.95 8.19 -2.29
C LEU A 39 -5.03 6.83 -1.57
N VAL A 40 -4.32 6.67 -0.45
CA VAL A 40 -4.38 5.45 0.38
C VAL A 40 -5.80 5.27 0.94
N GLU A 41 -6.36 6.31 1.54
CA GLU A 41 -7.73 6.31 2.09
C GLU A 41 -8.75 5.90 1.00
N SER A 42 -8.65 6.48 -0.20
CA SER A 42 -9.51 6.14 -1.32
C SER A 42 -9.35 4.69 -1.79
N ARG A 43 -8.12 4.15 -1.82
CA ARG A 43 -7.85 2.75 -2.17
C ARG A 43 -8.49 1.80 -1.16
N CYS A 44 -8.27 2.04 0.13
CA CYS A 44 -8.79 1.23 1.22
C CYS A 44 -10.33 1.23 1.24
N GLU A 45 -10.94 2.42 1.17
CA GLU A 45 -12.40 2.58 1.15
C GLU A 45 -13.01 1.90 -0.08
N ARG A 46 -12.50 2.24 -1.26
CA ARG A 46 -13.06 1.76 -2.52
C ARG A 46 -12.86 0.27 -2.71
N GLY A 47 -11.71 -0.27 -2.29
CA GLY A 47 -11.44 -1.71 -2.33
C GLY A 47 -12.41 -2.49 -1.44
N ALA A 48 -12.64 -2.01 -0.22
CA ALA A 48 -13.61 -2.61 0.69
C ALA A 48 -15.02 -2.56 0.12
N GLN A 49 -15.42 -1.44 -0.49
CA GLN A 49 -16.72 -1.32 -1.14
C GLN A 49 -16.88 -2.30 -2.30
N ILE A 50 -15.87 -2.41 -3.18
CA ILE A 50 -15.89 -3.38 -4.29
C ILE A 50 -16.04 -4.81 -3.76
N ALA A 51 -15.35 -5.17 -2.67
CA ALA A 51 -15.50 -6.49 -2.08
C ALA A 51 -16.93 -6.77 -1.60
N ARG A 52 -17.60 -5.77 -1.01
CA ARG A 52 -19.02 -5.88 -0.64
C ARG A 52 -19.91 -6.00 -1.86
N ASP A 53 -19.68 -5.20 -2.89
CA ASP A 53 -20.47 -5.21 -4.14
C ASP A 53 -20.38 -6.56 -4.86
N LEU A 54 -19.24 -7.25 -4.75
CA LEU A 54 -19.02 -8.60 -5.26
C LEU A 54 -19.59 -9.71 -4.36
N GLY A 55 -20.17 -9.37 -3.22
CA GLY A 55 -20.79 -10.33 -2.29
C GLY A 55 -19.80 -11.09 -1.39
N PHE A 56 -18.57 -10.59 -1.22
CA PHE A 56 -17.66 -11.16 -0.24
C PHE A 56 -18.11 -10.87 1.20
N SER A 57 -17.59 -11.65 2.14
CA SER A 57 -17.89 -11.48 3.56
C SER A 57 -17.41 -10.13 4.09
N GLU A 58 -18.05 -9.63 5.14
CA GLU A 58 -17.60 -8.37 5.76
C GLU A 58 -16.20 -8.48 6.36
N SER A 59 -15.79 -9.66 6.81
CA SER A 59 -14.41 -9.90 7.25
C SER A 59 -13.39 -9.66 6.13
N THR A 60 -13.74 -9.96 4.87
CA THR A 60 -12.91 -9.71 3.69
C THR A 60 -12.87 -8.21 3.37
N ALA A 61 -14.01 -7.54 3.38
CA ALA A 61 -14.07 -6.10 3.13
C ALA A 61 -13.30 -5.30 4.19
N LEU A 62 -13.42 -5.68 5.47
CA LEU A 62 -12.65 -5.10 6.56
C LEU A 62 -11.15 -5.38 6.44
N ALA A 63 -10.76 -6.59 6.02
CA ALA A 63 -9.36 -6.91 5.76
C ALA A 63 -8.75 -5.98 4.69
N ILE A 64 -9.51 -5.69 3.64
CA ILE A 64 -9.08 -4.78 2.56
C ILE A 64 -9.03 -3.33 3.05
N ARG A 65 -10.04 -2.89 3.81
CA ARG A 65 -10.08 -1.53 4.37
C ARG A 65 -8.86 -1.26 5.25
N CYS A 66 -8.54 -2.20 6.14
CA CYS A 66 -7.49 -2.04 7.15
C CYS A 66 -6.11 -2.53 6.69
N LEU A 67 -5.91 -2.80 5.39
CA LEU A 67 -4.66 -3.36 4.86
C LEU A 67 -3.44 -2.48 5.16
N ASP A 68 -3.57 -1.17 4.99
CA ASP A 68 -2.48 -0.20 5.18
C ASP A 68 -2.41 0.31 6.65
N GLU A 69 -3.10 -0.36 7.57
CA GLU A 69 -2.97 -0.11 9.01
C GLU A 69 -1.71 -0.76 9.58
N HIS A 70 -1.01 -0.03 10.45
CA HIS A 70 0.26 -0.50 11.01
C HIS A 70 0.09 -0.85 12.49
N TRP A 71 0.76 -1.90 12.93
CA TRP A 71 0.70 -2.40 14.32
C TRP A 71 0.96 -1.31 15.38
N ASN A 72 1.84 -0.35 15.07
CA ASN A 72 2.20 0.77 15.95
C ASN A 72 1.22 1.97 15.89
N GLY A 73 0.17 1.90 15.06
CA GLY A 73 -0.83 2.95 14.84
C GLY A 73 -0.35 4.13 13.99
N GLN A 74 0.73 3.94 13.22
CA GLN A 74 1.19 4.93 12.25
C GLN A 74 0.64 4.68 10.84
N GLY A 75 -0.23 3.67 10.69
CA GLY A 75 -0.88 3.33 9.42
C GLY A 75 -2.03 4.27 9.08
N GLN A 76 -2.83 3.85 8.11
CA GLN A 76 -4.00 4.58 7.60
C GLN A 76 -5.08 3.59 7.15
N PRO A 77 -6.37 3.99 7.09
CA PRO A 77 -6.89 5.35 7.32
C PRO A 77 -7.26 5.68 8.77
N ASP A 78 -7.66 4.70 9.56
CA ASP A 78 -8.31 4.84 10.86
C ASP A 78 -7.31 4.82 12.04
N ARG A 79 -6.09 4.30 11.83
CA ARG A 79 -4.99 4.22 12.80
C ARG A 79 -5.23 3.38 14.08
N PRO A 80 -5.97 2.26 14.05
CA PRO A 80 -6.04 1.33 15.17
C PRO A 80 -4.66 0.75 15.49
N LYS A 81 -4.49 0.28 16.73
CA LYS A 81 -3.21 -0.26 17.21
C LYS A 81 -3.31 -1.73 17.59
N GLY A 82 -2.24 -2.47 17.30
CA GLY A 82 -2.12 -3.86 17.73
C GLY A 82 -3.30 -4.73 17.29
N GLU A 83 -3.97 -5.33 18.28
CA GLU A 83 -5.07 -6.26 18.05
C GLU A 83 -6.40 -5.60 17.65
N GLU A 84 -6.50 -4.28 17.76
CA GLU A 84 -7.63 -3.52 17.20
C GLU A 84 -7.68 -3.65 15.66
N ILE A 85 -6.54 -3.97 15.02
CA ILE A 85 -6.49 -4.27 13.59
C ILE A 85 -7.08 -5.68 13.36
N PRO A 86 -8.02 -5.85 12.43
CA PRO A 86 -8.56 -7.17 12.08
C PRO A 86 -7.45 -8.18 11.76
N LEU A 87 -7.57 -9.42 12.24
CA LEU A 87 -6.54 -10.45 12.07
C LEU A 87 -6.17 -10.67 10.58
N LEU A 88 -7.17 -10.70 9.71
CA LEU A 88 -6.96 -10.87 8.27
C LEU A 88 -6.18 -9.70 7.65
N ALA A 89 -6.40 -8.46 8.11
CA ALA A 89 -5.63 -7.31 7.65
C ALA A 89 -4.16 -7.40 8.07
N ARG A 90 -3.89 -7.86 9.30
CA ARG A 90 -2.51 -8.08 9.79
C ARG A 90 -1.77 -9.15 8.98
N ILE A 91 -2.43 -10.26 8.67
CA ILE A 91 -1.87 -11.32 7.81
C ILE A 91 -1.61 -10.76 6.40
N LEU A 92 -2.56 -10.02 5.84
CA LEU A 92 -2.44 -9.45 4.50
C LEU A 92 -1.32 -8.41 4.41
N GLY A 93 -1.17 -7.55 5.42
CA GLY A 93 -0.09 -6.57 5.50
C GLY A 93 1.29 -7.23 5.47
N ILE A 94 1.51 -8.27 6.28
CA ILE A 94 2.76 -9.04 6.27
C ILE A 94 2.95 -9.73 4.91
N ALA A 95 1.92 -10.37 4.36
CA ALA A 95 1.99 -11.04 3.07
C ALA A 95 2.38 -10.08 1.93
N GLN A 96 1.78 -8.88 1.89
CA GLN A 96 2.11 -7.83 0.91
C GLN A 96 3.57 -7.38 1.05
N THR A 97 4.04 -7.15 2.28
CA THR A 97 5.43 -6.75 2.51
C THR A 97 6.41 -7.85 2.08
N ILE A 98 6.16 -9.10 2.44
CA ILE A 98 7.00 -10.24 2.05
C ILE A 98 7.08 -10.36 0.52
N GLU A 99 5.94 -10.30 -0.18
CA GLU A 99 5.89 -10.41 -1.63
C GLU A 99 6.75 -9.35 -2.33
N VAL A 100 6.61 -8.09 -1.92
CA VAL A 100 7.36 -6.97 -2.51
C VAL A 100 8.87 -7.16 -2.31
N PHE A 101 9.30 -7.55 -1.10
CA PHE A 101 10.73 -7.70 -0.82
C PHE A 101 11.34 -8.98 -1.41
N ASP A 102 10.54 -10.04 -1.57
CA ASP A 102 10.97 -11.23 -2.31
C ASP A 102 11.21 -10.91 -3.79
N GLN A 103 10.33 -10.13 -4.43
CA GLN A 103 10.54 -9.66 -5.81
C GLN A 103 11.80 -8.78 -5.95
N LEU A 104 12.14 -7.99 -4.93
CA LEU A 104 13.28 -7.07 -4.97
C LEU A 104 14.64 -7.71 -4.67
N GLY A 105 14.68 -8.81 -3.90
CA GLY A 105 15.96 -9.39 -3.46
C GLY A 105 15.89 -10.84 -2.97
N GLY A 106 14.79 -11.53 -3.22
CA GLY A 106 14.50 -12.88 -2.78
C GLY A 106 14.37 -13.01 -1.26
N VAL A 107 14.31 -14.26 -0.80
CA VAL A 107 14.16 -14.64 0.61
C VAL A 107 15.16 -13.97 1.57
N ARG A 108 16.38 -13.65 1.11
CA ARG A 108 17.36 -12.94 1.93
C ARG A 108 16.90 -11.54 2.29
N LYS A 109 16.32 -10.82 1.32
CA LYS A 109 15.80 -9.47 1.55
C LYS A 109 14.57 -9.48 2.44
N VAL A 110 13.72 -10.51 2.30
CA VAL A 110 12.59 -10.74 3.21
C VAL A 110 13.08 -10.93 4.64
N HIS A 111 14.07 -11.80 4.87
CA HIS A 111 14.60 -12.06 6.21
C HIS A 111 15.20 -10.81 6.86
N GLU A 112 15.89 -9.97 6.09
CA GLU A 112 16.41 -8.68 6.56
C GLU A 112 15.28 -7.79 7.10
N ILE A 113 14.21 -7.58 6.32
CA ILE A 113 13.11 -6.67 6.69
C ILE A 113 12.25 -7.20 7.85
N VAL A 114 12.04 -8.52 7.95
CA VAL A 114 11.19 -9.10 9.00
C VAL A 114 11.92 -9.22 10.35
N SER A 115 13.24 -9.16 10.36
CA SER A 115 14.05 -9.29 11.58
C SER A 115 14.39 -7.94 12.24
N GLU A 116 14.02 -6.82 11.62
CA GLU A 116 14.14 -5.46 12.16
C GLU A 116 12.95 -5.08 13.04
#